data_AF-A0A4V3DL33-F1
#
_entry.id   AF-A0A4V3DL33-F1
#
_cell.length_a   1.000
_cell.length_b   1.000
_cell.length_c   1.000
_cell.angle_alpha   90.00
_cell.angle_beta   90.00
_cell.angle_gamma   90.00
#
_symmetry.space_group_name_H-M   'P 1'
#
loop_
_entity.id
_entity.type
_entity.pdbx_description
1 polymer ?
#
loop_
_entity_poly.entity_id
_entity_poly.type
_entity_poly.pdbx_seq_one_letter_code
_entity_poly.pdbx_strand_id
1 'polypeptide(L)'
;MLVINIANNDRGRSFTATCDGISKTHSRKDPVPPLCRRLIDRGHSPHTMVMVVRGTTPIFKPRSLGAWAAYDIVDDDNRGLIRRRYRPLPDFSGDADIARKPNAQSRLCKEAA
;
A
#
# COMPACT_ATOMS: atom_id res chain seq x y z
N MET A 1 14.35 11.94 13.03
CA MET A 1 14.39 10.59 12.43
C MET A 1 13.27 9.79 13.05
N LEU A 2 12.51 9.03 12.26
CA LEU A 2 11.43 8.17 12.76
C LEU A 2 11.88 6.71 12.77
N VAL A 3 11.40 5.95 13.76
CA VAL A 3 11.64 4.52 13.88
C VAL A 3 10.32 3.79 13.67
N ILE A 4 10.25 2.93 12.66
CA ILE A 4 9.11 2.07 12.37
C ILE A 4 9.45 0.67 12.87
N ASN A 5 8.66 0.14 13.79
CA ASN A 5 8.81 -1.24 14.26
C ASN A 5 7.90 -2.16 13.44
N ILE A 6 8.46 -3.23 12.87
CA ILE A 6 7.71 -4.30 12.23
C ILE A 6 7.69 -5.54 13.12
N ALA A 7 6.48 -6.01 13.41
CA ALA A 7 6.24 -7.30 14.05
C ALA A 7 5.55 -8.27 13.08
N ASN A 8 5.90 -9.56 13.20
CA ASN A 8 5.21 -10.65 12.51
C ASN A 8 4.05 -11.13 13.38
N ASN A 9 2.86 -11.22 12.81
CA ASN A 9 1.66 -11.73 13.45
C ASN A 9 1.22 -13.04 12.76
N ASP A 10 0.34 -13.81 13.42
CA ASP A 10 -0.30 -15.02 12.88
C ASP A 10 0.66 -16.04 12.26
N ARG A 11 1.67 -16.50 13.02
CA ARG A 11 2.71 -17.44 12.55
C ARG A 11 3.45 -16.96 11.28
N GLY A 12 3.51 -15.64 11.05
CA GLY A 12 4.19 -15.04 9.89
C GLY A 12 3.28 -14.78 8.67
N ARG A 13 1.95 -14.90 8.83
CA ARG A 13 0.99 -14.63 7.75
C ARG A 13 0.59 -13.16 7.62
N SER A 14 0.95 -12.33 8.60
CA SER A 14 0.68 -10.90 8.57
C SER A 14 1.84 -10.11 9.20
N PHE A 15 2.04 -8.89 8.71
CA PHE A 15 3.06 -7.99 9.20
C PHE A 15 2.39 -6.71 9.70
N THR A 16 2.80 -6.25 10.88
CA THR A 16 2.30 -5.01 11.46
C THR A 16 3.45 -4.02 11.64
N ALA A 17 3.34 -2.87 10.96
CA ALA A 17 4.23 -1.74 11.16
C ALA A 17 3.60 -0.73 12.12
N THR A 18 4.37 -0.23 13.08
CA THR A 18 3.93 0.79 14.03
C THR A 18 4.90 1.95 14.13
N CYS A 19 4.37 3.18 14.20
CA CYS A 19 5.13 4.40 14.43
C CYS A 19 4.17 5.53 14.85
N ASP A 20 4.57 6.34 15.83
CA ASP A 20 3.84 7.56 16.23
C ASP A 20 2.33 7.34 16.52
N GLY A 21 2.02 6.25 17.23
CA GLY A 21 0.65 5.85 17.56
C GLY A 21 -0.20 5.38 16.36
N ILE A 22 0.38 5.25 15.17
CA ILE A 22 -0.27 4.65 13.99
C ILE A 22 0.22 3.22 13.83
N SER A 23 -0.71 2.31 13.59
CA SER A 23 -0.42 0.93 13.19
C SER A 23 -1.00 0.62 11.82
N LYS A 24 -0.28 -0.21 11.07
CA LYS A 24 -0.72 -0.77 9.79
C LYS A 24 -0.39 -2.24 9.73
N THR A 25 -1.42 -3.06 9.53
CA THR A 25 -1.28 -4.51 9.35
C THR A 25 -1.64 -4.88 7.93
N HIS A 26 -0.84 -5.73 7.31
CA HIS A 26 -1.13 -6.27 5.99
C HIS A 26 -0.64 -7.72 5.89
N SER A 27 -1.39 -8.57 5.19
CA SER A 27 -1.09 -9.99 5.01
C SER A 27 -0.17 -10.28 3.81
N ARG A 28 -0.42 -9.63 2.67
CA ARG A 28 0.30 -9.90 1.39
C ARG A 28 1.17 -8.75 0.84
N LYS A 29 1.30 -7.65 1.56
CA LYS A 29 2.04 -6.45 1.13
C LYS A 29 2.81 -5.92 2.32
N ASP A 30 3.88 -5.20 2.04
CA ASP A 30 4.64 -4.53 3.09
C ASP A 30 3.78 -3.43 3.75
N PRO A 31 3.61 -3.44 5.09
CA PRO A 31 2.86 -2.41 5.82
C PRO A 31 3.60 -1.06 5.94
N VAL A 32 4.91 -0.99 5.65
CA VAL A 32 5.72 0.23 5.78
C VAL A 32 5.30 1.32 4.81
N PRO A 33 5.19 1.11 3.48
CA PRO A 33 4.80 2.19 2.57
C PRO A 33 3.43 2.83 2.88
N PRO A 34 2.36 2.06 3.19
CA PRO A 34 1.09 2.62 3.63
C PRO A 34 1.19 3.42 4.94
N LEU A 35 2.04 2.98 5.87
CA LEU A 35 2.28 3.70 7.12
C LEU A 35 2.99 5.03 6.86
N CYS A 36 4.03 5.03 6.02
CA CYS A 36 4.76 6.24 5.64
C CYS A 36 3.84 7.28 4.97
N ARG A 37 2.90 6.84 4.12
CA ARG A 37 1.88 7.74 3.53
C ARG A 37 1.02 8.39 4.61
N ARG A 38 0.50 7.61 5.56
CA ARG A 38 -0.28 8.16 6.69
C ARG A 38 0.51 9.11 7.59
N LEU A 39 1.80 8.88 7.77
CA LEU A 39 2.66 9.79 8.53
C LEU A 39 2.82 11.13 7.79
N ILE A 40 2.99 11.09 6.47
CA ILE A 40 2.99 12.31 5.65
C ILE A 40 1.64 13.03 5.73
N ASP A 41 0.53 12.30 5.62
CA ASP A 41 -0.82 12.87 5.74
C ASP A 41 -1.07 13.53 7.11
N ARG A 42 -0.40 13.04 8.17
CA ARG A 42 -0.41 13.66 9.51
C ARG A 42 0.49 14.89 9.65
N GLY A 43 1.25 15.27 8.61
CA GLY A 43 2.11 16.44 8.62
C GLY A 43 3.60 16.14 8.83
N HIS A 44 4.02 14.87 8.86
CA HIS A 44 5.45 14.56 8.89
C HIS A 44 6.10 14.90 7.54
N SER A 45 7.25 15.58 7.58
CA SER A 45 7.96 15.97 6.35
C SER A 45 8.38 14.75 5.53
N PRO A 46 8.12 14.71 4.20
CA PRO A 46 8.55 13.62 3.32
C PRO A 46 10.07 13.38 3.31
N HIS A 47 10.87 14.39 3.68
CA HIS A 47 12.34 14.29 3.76
C HIS A 47 12.83 13.64 5.05
N THR A 48 11.94 13.40 6.03
CA THR A 48 12.29 12.79 7.31
C THR A 48 12.84 11.39 7.09
N MET A 49 14.04 11.13 7.61
CA MET A 49 14.66 9.81 7.55
C MET A 49 13.93 8.81 8.46
N VAL A 50 13.72 7.62 7.92
CA VAL A 50 13.04 6.49 8.56
C VAL A 50 14.01 5.33 8.70
N MET A 51 14.08 4.78 9.90
CA MET A 51 14.71 3.49 10.18
C MET A 51 13.63 2.46 10.43
N VAL A 52 13.69 1.33 9.72
CA VAL A 52 12.78 0.21 9.92
C VAL A 52 13.49 -0.86 10.72
N VAL A 53 12.89 -1.25 11.84
CA VAL A 53 13.45 -2.22 12.79
C VAL A 53 12.49 -3.38 13.01
N ARG A 54 13.03 -4.53 13.40
CA ARG A 54 12.27 -5.63 13.99
C ARG A 54 12.81 -5.85 15.40
N GLY A 55 12.04 -5.44 16.41
CA GLY A 55 12.55 -5.32 17.77
C GLY A 55 13.63 -4.23 17.83
N THR A 56 14.88 -4.63 18.07
CA THR A 56 16.05 -3.73 18.12
C THR A 56 16.91 -3.78 16.85
N THR A 57 16.62 -4.70 15.92
CA THR A 57 17.47 -4.94 14.75
C THR A 57 16.98 -4.13 13.55
N PRO A 58 17.81 -3.26 12.96
CA PRO A 58 17.50 -2.61 11.68
C PRO A 58 17.44 -3.66 10.57
N ILE A 59 16.32 -3.68 9.83
CA ILE A 59 16.11 -4.68 8.76
C ILE A 59 16.28 -4.11 7.36
N PHE A 60 16.28 -2.78 7.22
CA PHE A 60 16.50 -2.08 5.96
C PHE A 60 17.44 -0.90 6.12
N LYS A 61 18.10 -0.50 5.02
CA LYS A 61 18.86 0.74 4.96
C LYS A 61 17.92 1.94 5.22
N PRO A 62 18.30 2.89 6.07
CA PRO A 62 17.50 4.09 6.30
C PRO A 62 17.21 4.85 5.00
N ARG A 63 15.96 5.31 4.85
CA ARG A 63 15.48 6.08 3.69
C ARG A 63 14.45 7.11 4.14
N SER A 64 14.18 8.13 3.33
CA SER A 64 13.18 9.15 3.65
C SER A 64 11.74 8.59 3.60
N LEU A 65 10.82 9.23 4.32
CA LEU A 65 9.38 8.92 4.28
C LEU A 65 8.85 8.92 2.84
N GLY A 66 9.20 9.94 2.06
CA GLY A 66 8.80 10.05 0.66
C GLY A 66 9.32 8.90 -0.20
N ALA A 67 10.55 8.43 0.05
CA ALA A 67 11.11 7.30 -0.68
C ALA A 67 10.37 5.98 -0.39
N TRP A 68 9.95 5.78 0.86
CA TRP A 68 9.09 4.64 1.21
C TRP A 68 7.68 4.78 0.64
N ALA A 69 7.08 5.97 0.75
CA ALA A 69 5.72 6.25 0.31
C ALA A 69 5.52 6.13 -1.21
N ALA A 70 6.59 6.34 -2.00
CA ALA A 70 6.55 6.33 -3.47
C ALA A 70 6.32 4.94 -4.10
N TYR A 71 6.48 3.86 -3.32
CA TYR A 71 6.39 2.50 -3.83
C TYR A 71 5.41 1.66 -3.02
N ASP A 72 4.98 0.55 -3.61
CA ASP A 72 4.41 -0.59 -2.93
C ASP A 72 5.33 -1.79 -3.15
N ILE A 73 5.42 -2.64 -2.14
CA ILE A 73 6.08 -3.94 -2.22
C ILE A 73 4.96 -4.97 -2.20
N VAL A 74 4.83 -5.68 -3.31
CA VAL A 74 3.73 -6.61 -3.56
C VAL A 74 4.33 -7.98 -3.80
N ASP A 75 3.76 -9.00 -3.17
CA ASP A 75 4.06 -10.38 -3.53
C ASP A 75 3.26 -10.75 -4.78
N ASP A 76 3.96 -11.05 -5.87
CA ASP A 76 3.39 -11.42 -7.16
C ASP A 76 3.51 -12.92 -7.35
N ASP A 77 2.38 -13.60 -7.58
CA ASP A 77 2.32 -15.07 -7.64
C ASP A 77 3.29 -15.69 -8.65
N ASN A 78 3.67 -14.95 -9.70
CA ASN A 78 4.55 -15.45 -10.77
C ASN A 78 5.99 -14.94 -10.68
N ARG A 79 6.23 -13.84 -9.96
CA ARG A 79 7.54 -13.13 -9.96
C ARG A 79 8.13 -12.93 -8.57
N GLY A 80 7.43 -13.36 -7.53
CA GLY A 80 7.79 -13.13 -6.13
C GLY A 80 7.67 -11.65 -5.75
N LEU A 81 8.51 -11.21 -4.81
CA LEU A 81 8.44 -9.86 -4.26
C LEU A 81 8.85 -8.80 -5.30
N ILE A 82 7.93 -7.93 -5.68
CA ILE A 82 8.18 -6.86 -6.65
C ILE A 82 7.86 -5.47 -6.09
N ARG A 83 8.70 -4.50 -6.46
CA ARG A 83 8.49 -3.09 -6.14
C ARG A 83 7.74 -2.41 -7.28
N ARG A 84 6.53 -1.92 -7.02
CA ARG A 84 5.72 -1.14 -7.97
C ARG A 84 5.62 0.31 -7.51
N ARG A 85 5.58 1.28 -8.44
CA ARG A 85 5.31 2.68 -8.06
C ARG A 85 3.89 2.77 -7.50
N TYR A 86 3.74 3.43 -6.36
CA TYR A 86 2.43 3.69 -5.78
C TYR A 86 1.62 4.57 -6.74
N ARG A 87 0.40 4.14 -7.04
CA ARG A 87 -0.60 4.97 -7.73
C ARG A 87 -1.83 5.02 -6.84
N PRO A 88 -2.23 6.20 -6.34
CA PRO A 88 -3.53 6.32 -5.70
C PRO A 88 -4.60 5.92 -6.71
N LEU A 89 -5.63 5.21 -6.23
CA LEU A 89 -6.84 5.03 -7.03
C LEU A 89 -7.41 6.43 -7.32
N PRO A 90 -7.92 6.68 -8.54
CA PRO A 90 -8.62 7.93 -8.81
C PRO A 90 -9.75 8.06 -7.79
N ASP A 91 -9.92 9.28 -7.27
CA ASP A 91 -11.02 9.58 -6.36
C ASP A 91 -12.31 9.44 -7.16
N PHE A 92 -13.11 8.40 -6.85
CA PHE A 92 -14.45 8.24 -7.40
C PHE A 92 -15.44 9.01 -6.53
N SER A 93 -15.11 10.26 -6.23
CA SER A 93 -16.02 11.21 -5.60
C SER A 93 -17.11 11.57 -6.62
N GLY A 94 -18.07 10.67 -6.78
CA GLY A 94 -19.51 10.95 -6.77
C GLY A 94 -20.14 11.87 -7.81
N ASP A 95 -19.41 12.54 -8.71
CA ASP A 95 -20.05 13.32 -9.79
C ASP A 95 -20.08 12.50 -11.07
N ALA A 96 -21.28 11.99 -11.34
CA ALA A 96 -21.63 11.24 -12.51
C ALA A 96 -21.33 12.05 -13.78
N ASP A 97 -20.63 11.44 -14.73
CA ASP A 97 -21.00 11.62 -16.12
C ASP A 97 -21.23 10.27 -16.80
N ILE A 98 -22.52 10.03 -16.99
CA ILE A 98 -23.13 8.95 -17.74
C ILE A 98 -22.78 9.18 -19.21
N ALA A 99 -21.74 8.51 -19.70
CA ALA A 99 -21.56 8.31 -21.13
C ALA A 99 -20.99 6.92 -21.41
N ARG A 100 -21.59 5.89 -20.80
CA ARG A 100 -21.43 4.51 -21.27
C ARG A 100 -22.20 4.41 -22.59
N LYS A 101 -21.53 4.65 -23.72
CA LYS A 101 -22.06 4.26 -25.03
C LYS A 101 -22.45 2.77 -24.95
N PRO A 102 -23.68 2.37 -25.31
CA PRO A 102 -24.05 0.96 -25.27
C PRO A 102 -23.15 0.19 -26.24
N ASN A 103 -22.30 -0.69 -25.71
CA ASN A 103 -21.55 -1.64 -26.52
C ASN A 103 -22.55 -2.67 -27.08
N ALA A 104 -22.51 -2.89 -28.40
CA ALA A 104 -23.47 -3.65 -29.18
C ALA A 104 -23.48 -5.18 -28.92
N GLN A 105 -22.91 -5.66 -27.81
CA GLN A 105 -22.68 -7.09 -27.54
C GLN A 105 -23.70 -7.77 -26.61
N SER A 106 -24.74 -7.09 -26.13
CA SER A 106 -25.74 -7.71 -25.22
C SER A 106 -26.96 -8.32 -25.92
N ARG A 107 -26.99 -8.40 -27.27
CA ARG A 107 -28.15 -8.96 -28.01
C ARG A 107 -28.09 -10.46 -28.35
N LEU A 108 -27.05 -11.20 -27.96
CA LEU A 108 -26.89 -12.60 -28.39
C LEU A 108 -27.32 -13.69 -27.39
N CYS A 109 -27.94 -13.35 -26.25
CA CYS A 109 -28.34 -14.37 -25.25
C CYS A 109 -29.82 -14.33 -24.82
N LYS A 110 -30.75 -13.85 -25.66
CA LYS A 110 -32.19 -13.85 -25.30
C LYS A 110 -33.14 -14.56 -26.26
N GLU A 111 -32.65 -15.37 -27.19
CA GLU A 111 -33.51 -16.27 -27.98
C GLU A 111 -32.94 -17.69 -27.94
N ALA A 112 -33.22 -18.40 -26.85
CA ALA A 112 -33.17 -19.85 -26.77
C ALA A 112 -34.03 -20.28 -25.57
N ALA A 113 -35.34 -20.20 -25.74
CA ALA A 113 -36.34 -20.89 -24.93
C ALA A 113 -37.46 -21.31 -25.87
#